data_AF-A0A7T3RF06-F1
#
_entry.id   AF-A0A7T3RF06-F1
#
_cell.length_a   1.000
_cell.length_b   1.000
_cell.length_c   1.000
_cell.angle_alpha   90.00
_cell.angle_beta   90.00
_cell.angle_gamma   90.00
#
_symmetry.space_group_name_H-M   'P 1'
#
loop_
_entity.id
_entity.type
_entity.pdbx_description
1 polymer ?
#
loop_
_entity_poly.entity_id
_entity_poly.type
_entity_poly.pdbx_seq_one_letter_code
_entity_poly.pdbx_strand_id
1 'polypeptide(L)'
;MQNEIFFNELCLQDKPANYEVLSNLRACYQRLKSENFSVCRLSSDIKTEILDYLKKIPGVSIPVITNFFFSFFHEPFEKTNMPEEIEEKFIQHELYFENQKTEGFQWAYTYDTLAFSLLTNEKWNCDTISAVDKSDNDKNIVIHHASTIVNINSQQIWIDSLKQIVLLKTNTPIDKKQFHVRDDHGTDVLKDFWNKLKNCEYVESCINSLPFNSFDKELIRDVKPNGQIELVLYWTDKGLGMVIQTTGRNYRETKKISDIIAEKYSK
;
A
#
# COMPACT_ATOMS: atom_id res chain seq x y z
N MET A 1 -5.22 10.42 -5.51
CA MET A 1 -6.50 9.70 -5.35
C MET A 1 -6.70 9.46 -3.86
N GLN A 2 -7.90 9.69 -3.36
CA GLN A 2 -8.28 9.37 -2.00
C GLN A 2 -8.60 7.88 -1.96
N ASN A 3 -7.94 7.13 -1.09
CA ASN A 3 -8.25 5.72 -0.95
C ASN A 3 -9.49 5.60 -0.07
N GLU A 4 -10.39 4.68 -0.42
CA GLU A 4 -11.62 4.44 0.34
C GLU A 4 -11.53 3.07 0.97
N ILE A 5 -12.20 2.87 2.11
CA ILE A 5 -12.35 1.57 2.77
C ILE A 5 -13.83 1.19 2.79
N PHE A 6 -14.13 -0.08 3.07
CA PHE A 6 -15.50 -0.59 3.03
C PHE A 6 -15.92 -1.13 4.41
N PHE A 7 -17.05 -0.67 4.91
CA PHE A 7 -17.59 -1.07 6.20
C PHE A 7 -18.06 -2.52 6.19
N ASN A 8 -17.67 -3.29 7.20
CA ASN A 8 -18.19 -4.62 7.46
C ASN A 8 -19.47 -4.55 8.31
N GLU A 9 -20.60 -4.78 7.67
CA GLU A 9 -21.92 -4.77 8.29
C GLU A 9 -22.10 -5.85 9.37
N LEU A 10 -21.39 -6.98 9.28
CA LEU A 10 -21.56 -8.10 10.21
C LEU A 10 -21.14 -7.74 11.65
N CYS A 11 -20.29 -6.73 11.84
CA CYS A 11 -19.87 -6.31 13.18
C CYS A 11 -20.98 -5.67 14.02
N LEU A 12 -22.11 -5.28 13.40
CA LEU A 12 -23.26 -4.70 14.11
C LEU A 12 -24.13 -5.74 14.81
N GLN A 13 -24.01 -7.02 14.42
CA GLN A 13 -24.75 -8.14 15.03
C GLN A 13 -24.26 -8.46 16.46
N ASP A 14 -23.12 -7.89 16.85
CA ASP A 14 -22.43 -8.17 18.12
C ASP A 14 -22.90 -7.24 19.27
N LYS A 15 -22.13 -7.25 20.37
CA LYS A 15 -22.38 -6.58 21.66
C LYS A 15 -22.85 -5.10 21.56
N PRO A 16 -23.49 -4.58 22.63
CA PRO A 16 -24.02 -3.21 22.65
C PRO A 16 -22.94 -2.14 22.50
N ALA A 17 -23.34 -1.03 21.88
CA ALA A 17 -22.52 0.15 21.69
C ALA A 17 -22.03 0.70 23.04
N ASN A 18 -20.73 0.95 23.15
CA ASN A 18 -20.11 1.51 24.34
C ASN A 18 -19.05 2.55 23.96
N TYR A 19 -18.55 3.27 24.96
CA TYR A 19 -17.59 4.35 24.75
C TYR A 19 -16.26 3.88 24.14
N GLU A 20 -15.83 2.65 24.46
CA GLU A 20 -14.60 2.07 23.94
C GLU A 20 -14.68 1.84 22.42
N VAL A 21 -15.82 1.35 21.91
CA VAL A 21 -16.08 1.21 20.48
C VAL A 21 -15.94 2.56 19.75
N LEU A 22 -16.53 3.62 20.30
CA LEU A 22 -16.41 4.96 19.70
C LEU A 22 -14.98 5.52 19.78
N SER A 23 -14.30 5.29 20.90
CA SER A 23 -12.90 5.71 21.07
C SER A 23 -12.00 5.03 20.03
N ASN A 24 -12.15 3.71 19.85
CA ASN A 24 -11.43 2.93 18.86
C ASN A 24 -11.77 3.38 17.43
N LEU A 25 -13.06 3.59 17.12
CA LEU A 25 -13.50 4.11 15.83
C LEU A 25 -12.84 5.45 15.48
N ARG A 26 -12.79 6.40 16.42
CA ARG A 26 -12.14 7.70 16.22
C ARG A 26 -10.63 7.57 16.02
N ALA A 27 -10.00 6.72 16.82
CA ALA A 27 -8.57 6.44 16.74
C ALA A 27 -8.20 5.84 15.37
N CYS A 28 -8.96 4.84 14.91
CA CYS A 28 -8.80 4.27 13.57
C CYS A 28 -9.05 5.29 12.47
N TYR A 29 -10.11 6.11 12.56
CA TYR A 29 -10.37 7.17 11.58
C TYR A 29 -9.18 8.13 11.45
N GLN A 30 -8.64 8.63 12.56
CA GLN A 30 -7.49 9.53 12.53
C GLN A 30 -6.27 8.87 11.89
N ARG A 31 -6.04 7.59 12.21
CA ARG A 31 -4.93 6.81 11.70
C ARG A 31 -5.04 6.51 10.20
N LEU A 32 -6.23 6.13 9.73
CA LEU A 32 -6.53 5.87 8.33
C LEU A 32 -6.45 7.17 7.52
N LYS A 33 -6.94 8.27 8.08
CA LYS A 33 -6.88 9.59 7.44
C LYS A 33 -5.44 10.04 7.17
N SER A 34 -4.47 9.71 8.05
CA SER A 34 -3.05 10.00 7.80
C SER A 34 -2.46 9.18 6.65
N GLU A 35 -3.12 8.09 6.24
CA GLU A 35 -2.77 7.25 5.09
C GLU A 35 -3.59 7.58 3.84
N ASN A 36 -4.30 8.72 3.83
CA ASN A 36 -5.25 9.14 2.78
C ASN A 36 -6.50 8.25 2.64
N PHE A 37 -6.85 7.49 3.68
CA PHE A 37 -8.14 6.81 3.81
C PHE A 37 -9.07 7.60 4.71
N SER A 38 -9.93 8.45 4.15
CA SER A 38 -10.83 9.29 4.96
C SER A 38 -12.31 9.07 4.67
N VAL A 39 -12.63 8.09 3.84
CA VAL A 39 -14.00 7.71 3.49
C VAL A 39 -14.15 6.22 3.74
N CYS A 40 -15.13 5.87 4.56
CA CYS A 40 -15.61 4.51 4.79
C CYS A 40 -16.97 4.37 4.10
N ARG A 41 -16.99 3.58 3.02
CA ARG A 41 -18.20 3.28 2.25
C ARG A 41 -19.08 2.30 3.02
N LEU A 42 -20.39 2.48 2.96
CA LEU A 42 -21.38 1.57 3.53
C LEU A 42 -22.58 1.40 2.59
N SER A 43 -23.34 0.32 2.76
CA SER A 43 -24.65 0.17 2.11
C SER A 43 -25.65 1.17 2.66
N SER A 44 -26.50 1.72 1.79
CA SER A 44 -27.56 2.65 2.18
C SER A 44 -28.49 2.07 3.27
N ASP A 45 -28.68 0.75 3.25
CA ASP A 45 -29.63 0.06 4.15
C ASP A 45 -29.14 0.04 5.61
N ILE A 46 -27.82 0.00 5.84
CA ILE A 46 -27.24 -0.09 7.19
C ILE A 46 -26.86 1.28 7.78
N LYS A 47 -26.95 2.35 6.98
CA LYS A 47 -26.54 3.70 7.38
C LYS A 47 -27.24 4.17 8.66
N THR A 48 -28.56 4.04 8.69
CA THR A 48 -29.39 4.45 9.82
C THR A 48 -29.09 3.58 11.05
N GLU A 49 -28.88 2.28 10.84
CA GLU A 49 -28.54 1.34 11.91
C GLU A 49 -27.23 1.70 12.60
N ILE A 50 -26.16 2.00 11.85
CA ILE A 50 -24.87 2.41 12.43
C ILE A 50 -25.00 3.73 13.17
N LEU A 51 -25.68 4.72 12.56
CA LEU A 51 -25.87 6.01 13.21
C LEU A 51 -26.63 5.87 14.53
N ASP A 52 -27.70 5.07 14.55
CA ASP A 52 -28.48 4.82 15.76
C ASP A 52 -27.74 3.93 16.77
N TYR A 53 -26.91 2.99 16.30
CA TYR A 53 -25.98 2.24 17.14
C TYR A 53 -25.03 3.19 17.88
N LEU A 54 -24.39 4.11 17.17
CA LEU A 54 -23.46 5.07 17.78
C LEU A 54 -24.18 6.04 18.73
N LYS A 55 -25.39 6.51 18.40
CA LYS A 55 -26.19 7.41 19.27
C LYS A 55 -26.57 6.77 20.61
N LYS A 56 -26.59 5.43 20.73
CA LYS A 56 -26.87 4.72 21.99
C LYS A 56 -25.70 4.79 22.98
N ILE A 57 -24.53 5.28 22.58
CA ILE A 57 -23.35 5.36 23.43
C ILE A 57 -23.56 6.42 24.52
N PRO A 58 -23.53 6.03 25.81
CA PRO A 58 -23.82 6.95 26.90
C PRO A 58 -22.71 8.00 27.05
N GLY A 59 -23.09 9.21 27.49
CA GLY A 59 -22.14 10.28 27.83
C GLY A 59 -21.56 11.05 26.64
N VAL A 60 -22.03 10.80 25.41
CA VAL A 60 -21.57 11.49 24.21
C VAL A 60 -22.71 12.29 23.56
N SER A 61 -22.44 13.54 23.23
CA SER A 61 -23.41 14.43 22.59
C SER A 61 -23.79 13.95 21.19
N ILE A 62 -25.09 13.85 20.90
CA ILE A 62 -25.64 13.41 19.60
C ILE A 62 -25.09 14.24 18.43
N PRO A 63 -25.03 15.59 18.47
CA PRO A 63 -24.36 16.39 17.45
C PRO A 63 -22.92 15.96 17.15
N VAL A 64 -22.13 15.59 18.16
CA VAL A 64 -20.74 15.15 17.98
C VAL A 64 -20.69 13.82 17.24
N ILE A 65 -21.56 12.88 17.61
CA ILE A 65 -21.68 11.57 16.93
C ILE A 65 -22.09 11.77 15.48
N THR A 66 -23.09 12.60 15.26
CA THR A 66 -23.67 12.87 13.93
C THR A 66 -22.66 13.53 13.00
N ASN A 67 -21.95 14.56 13.48
CA ASN A 67 -20.90 15.23 12.70
C ASN A 67 -19.75 14.29 12.35
N PHE A 68 -19.31 13.47 13.32
CA PHE A 68 -18.28 12.46 13.06
C PHE A 68 -18.76 11.44 12.02
N PHE A 69 -19.97 10.90 12.19
CA PHE A 69 -20.54 9.90 11.30
C PHE A 69 -20.54 10.38 9.85
N PHE A 70 -21.12 11.56 9.58
CA PHE A 70 -21.18 12.11 8.22
C PHE A 70 -19.83 12.57 7.66
N SER A 71 -18.81 12.77 8.51
CA SER A 71 -17.46 13.08 8.05
C SER A 71 -16.71 11.86 7.53
N PHE A 72 -17.06 10.66 8.02
CA PHE A 72 -16.31 9.43 7.75
C PHE A 72 -17.09 8.42 6.93
N PHE A 73 -18.39 8.24 7.20
CA PHE A 73 -19.22 7.24 6.53
C PHE A 73 -19.99 7.83 5.35
N HIS A 74 -19.90 7.18 4.19
CA HIS A 74 -20.53 7.62 2.95
C HIS A 74 -21.24 6.46 2.24
N GLU A 75 -22.40 6.75 1.65
CA GLU A 75 -23.17 5.80 0.85
C GLU A 75 -23.05 6.12 -0.65
N PRO A 76 -23.37 5.17 -1.54
CA PRO A 76 -23.46 3.73 -1.29
C PRO A 76 -22.06 3.10 -1.37
N PHE A 77 -21.98 1.77 -1.22
CA PHE A 77 -20.76 1.02 -1.55
C PHE A 77 -20.35 1.22 -3.01
N GLU A 78 -21.32 1.16 -3.94
CA GLU A 78 -21.11 1.30 -5.37
C GLU A 78 -20.66 2.70 -5.77
N LYS A 79 -19.80 2.76 -6.79
CA LYS A 79 -19.40 4.01 -7.45
C LYS A 79 -20.15 4.15 -8.76
N THR A 80 -20.64 5.34 -9.04
CA THR A 80 -21.42 5.65 -10.26
C THR A 80 -20.65 5.38 -11.56
N ASN A 81 -19.31 5.35 -11.52
CA ASN A 81 -18.43 5.10 -12.66
C ASN A 81 -17.38 4.03 -12.30
N MET A 82 -17.83 2.80 -12.07
CA MET A 82 -16.94 1.68 -11.79
C MET A 82 -16.18 1.24 -13.06
N PRO A 83 -14.85 1.01 -13.00
CA PRO A 83 -14.13 0.42 -14.12
C PRO A 83 -14.66 -0.99 -14.44
N GLU A 84 -14.70 -1.37 -15.71
CA GLU A 84 -15.19 -2.68 -16.17
C GLU A 84 -14.50 -3.86 -15.46
N GLU A 85 -13.18 -3.79 -15.26
CA GLU A 85 -12.42 -4.81 -14.52
C GLU A 85 -12.89 -5.01 -13.07
N ILE A 86 -13.30 -3.93 -12.40
CA ILE A 86 -13.83 -3.97 -11.03
C ILE A 86 -15.25 -4.54 -11.04
N GLU A 87 -16.05 -4.19 -12.05
CA GLU A 87 -17.40 -4.73 -12.25
C GLU A 87 -17.35 -6.24 -12.49
N GLU A 88 -16.51 -6.70 -13.42
CA GLU A 88 -16.31 -8.11 -13.72
C GLU A 88 -15.86 -8.89 -12.49
N LYS A 89 -14.86 -8.36 -11.75
CA LYS A 89 -14.40 -8.98 -10.51
C LYS A 89 -15.52 -9.06 -9.48
N PHE A 90 -16.33 -8.02 -9.32
CA PHE A 90 -17.44 -8.06 -8.38
C PHE A 90 -18.48 -9.13 -8.75
N ILE A 91 -18.80 -9.27 -10.04
CA ILE A 91 -19.78 -10.25 -10.55
C ILE A 91 -19.26 -11.70 -10.40
N GLN A 92 -17.96 -11.92 -10.55
CA GLN A 92 -17.36 -13.26 -10.55
C GLN A 92 -17.23 -13.89 -9.16
N HIS A 93 -17.19 -13.09 -8.11
CA HIS A 93 -16.92 -13.54 -6.75
C HIS A 93 -18.17 -13.44 -5.87
N GLU A 94 -18.36 -14.38 -4.95
CA GLU A 94 -19.42 -14.28 -3.94
C GLU A 94 -18.86 -14.62 -2.56
N LEU A 95 -18.47 -13.58 -1.82
CA LEU A 95 -17.80 -13.75 -0.54
C LEU A 95 -18.76 -13.95 0.63
N TYR A 96 -18.39 -14.93 1.47
CA TYR A 96 -19.07 -15.29 2.71
C TYR A 96 -18.11 -15.30 3.88
N PHE A 97 -18.58 -14.87 5.05
CA PHE A 97 -17.88 -15.03 6.32
C PHE A 97 -18.81 -15.72 7.31
N GLU A 98 -18.33 -16.81 7.94
CA GLU A 98 -19.16 -17.63 8.86
C GLU A 98 -20.52 -18.05 8.26
N ASN A 99 -20.55 -18.39 6.97
CA ASN A 99 -21.75 -18.73 6.18
C ASN A 99 -22.76 -17.58 5.99
N GLN A 100 -22.38 -16.33 6.26
CA GLN A 100 -23.17 -15.15 5.94
C GLN A 100 -22.56 -14.39 4.77
N LYS A 101 -23.39 -13.97 3.82
CA LYS A 101 -22.95 -13.11 2.72
C LYS A 101 -22.49 -11.78 3.28
N THR A 102 -21.44 -11.21 2.69
CA THR A 102 -20.80 -10.00 3.22
C THR A 102 -20.42 -9.03 2.11
N GLU A 103 -21.18 -7.96 1.99
CA GLU A 103 -20.99 -6.93 0.97
C GLU A 103 -19.75 -6.08 1.27
N GLY A 104 -19.54 -5.69 2.53
CA GLY A 104 -18.36 -4.91 2.91
C GLY A 104 -17.05 -5.59 2.54
N PHE A 105 -16.95 -6.91 2.79
CA PHE A 105 -15.79 -7.71 2.44
C PHE A 105 -15.68 -7.95 0.93
N GLN A 106 -16.79 -8.21 0.24
CA GLN A 106 -16.84 -8.29 -1.22
C GLN A 106 -16.24 -7.03 -1.86
N TRP A 107 -16.68 -5.85 -1.42
CA TRP A 107 -16.20 -4.59 -1.96
C TRP A 107 -14.73 -4.30 -1.62
N ALA A 108 -14.32 -4.56 -0.38
CA ALA A 108 -12.91 -4.44 0.03
C ALA A 108 -12.00 -5.32 -0.83
N TYR A 109 -12.40 -6.58 -1.06
CA TYR A 109 -11.67 -7.49 -1.93
C TYR A 109 -11.65 -7.01 -3.38
N THR A 110 -12.79 -6.57 -3.92
CA THR A 110 -12.93 -6.13 -5.31
C THR A 110 -11.99 -4.95 -5.60
N TYR A 111 -12.02 -3.92 -4.73
CA TYR A 111 -11.18 -2.72 -4.86
C TYR A 111 -9.74 -2.87 -4.35
N ASP A 112 -9.36 -4.07 -3.88
CA ASP A 112 -8.05 -4.35 -3.27
C ASP A 112 -7.69 -3.34 -2.17
N THR A 113 -8.58 -3.23 -1.19
CA THR A 113 -8.48 -2.26 -0.11
C THR A 113 -8.94 -2.82 1.24
N LEU A 114 -8.93 -1.98 2.27
CA LEU A 114 -9.30 -2.37 3.63
C LEU A 114 -10.81 -2.56 3.77
N ALA A 115 -11.18 -3.66 4.41
CA ALA A 115 -12.44 -3.76 5.13
C ALA A 115 -12.31 -3.10 6.52
N PHE A 116 -13.37 -2.49 7.03
CA PHE A 116 -13.37 -1.81 8.30
C PHE A 116 -14.51 -2.29 9.21
N SER A 117 -14.18 -2.72 10.43
CA SER A 117 -15.16 -3.11 11.44
C SER A 117 -15.10 -2.20 12.67
N LEU A 118 -16.26 -2.01 13.31
CA LEU A 118 -16.29 -1.59 14.70
C LEU A 118 -15.78 -2.73 15.58
N LEU A 119 -14.98 -2.42 16.61
CA LEU A 119 -14.48 -3.42 17.56
C LEU A 119 -15.57 -3.79 18.59
N THR A 120 -16.65 -4.40 18.11
CA THR A 120 -17.79 -4.87 18.91
C THR A 120 -17.58 -6.28 19.49
N ASN A 121 -16.65 -7.02 18.91
CA ASN A 121 -16.27 -8.38 19.27
C ASN A 121 -14.77 -8.60 19.00
N GLU A 122 -14.10 -9.41 19.82
CA GLU A 122 -12.68 -9.76 19.67
C GLU A 122 -12.37 -10.44 18.32
N LYS A 123 -13.33 -11.11 17.69
CA LYS A 123 -13.12 -11.71 16.36
C LYS A 123 -12.74 -10.68 15.28
N TRP A 124 -13.12 -9.42 15.49
CA TRP A 124 -12.76 -8.31 14.61
C TRP A 124 -11.37 -7.73 14.94
N ASN A 125 -10.73 -8.11 16.04
CA ASN A 125 -9.40 -7.65 16.45
C ASN A 125 -8.28 -8.35 15.67
N CYS A 126 -8.31 -8.22 14.35
CA CYS A 126 -7.42 -8.89 13.43
C CYS A 126 -7.07 -7.94 12.29
N ASP A 127 -5.86 -8.12 11.75
CA ASP A 127 -5.38 -7.36 10.60
C ASP A 127 -5.79 -7.98 9.27
N THR A 128 -6.19 -9.25 9.26
CA THR A 128 -6.75 -9.92 8.09
C THR A 128 -7.95 -10.76 8.47
N ILE A 129 -8.90 -10.86 7.55
CA ILE A 129 -10.07 -11.74 7.62
C ILE A 129 -9.96 -12.79 6.53
N SER A 130 -10.27 -14.05 6.88
CA SER A 130 -10.43 -15.12 5.90
C SER A 130 -11.92 -15.26 5.57
N ALA A 131 -12.31 -14.87 4.35
CA ALA A 131 -13.63 -15.13 3.78
C ALA A 131 -13.58 -16.35 2.86
N VAL A 132 -14.74 -16.91 2.54
CA VAL A 132 -14.90 -18.02 1.59
C VAL A 132 -15.58 -17.48 0.34
N ASP A 133 -15.00 -17.74 -0.81
CA ASP A 133 -15.61 -17.46 -2.10
C ASP A 133 -16.43 -18.66 -2.58
N LYS A 134 -17.75 -18.51 -2.55
CA LYS A 134 -18.69 -19.58 -2.92
C LYS A 134 -18.76 -19.82 -4.43
N SER A 135 -18.33 -18.87 -5.25
CA SER A 135 -18.30 -19.04 -6.71
C SER A 135 -17.03 -19.75 -7.21
N ASP A 136 -15.95 -19.76 -6.42
CA ASP A 136 -14.67 -20.42 -6.74
C ASP A 136 -14.40 -21.62 -5.80
N ASN A 137 -15.26 -22.64 -5.84
CA ASN A 137 -15.08 -23.91 -5.10
C ASN A 137 -14.75 -23.76 -3.60
N ASP A 138 -15.42 -22.84 -2.90
CA ASP A 138 -15.17 -22.55 -1.48
C ASP A 138 -13.72 -22.14 -1.17
N LYS A 139 -13.08 -21.45 -2.10
CA LYS A 139 -11.71 -20.96 -1.92
C LYS A 139 -11.65 -19.90 -0.81
N ASN A 140 -10.63 -20.02 0.03
CA ASN A 140 -10.36 -18.99 1.04
C ASN A 140 -9.73 -17.75 0.38
N ILE A 141 -10.31 -16.60 0.69
CA ILE A 141 -9.84 -15.27 0.28
C ILE A 141 -9.42 -14.51 1.53
N VAL A 142 -8.22 -13.93 1.48
CA VAL A 142 -7.68 -13.08 2.54
C VAL A 142 -8.03 -11.64 2.24
N ILE A 143 -8.62 -10.96 3.22
CA ILE A 143 -9.04 -9.56 3.12
C ILE A 143 -8.30 -8.77 4.19
N HIS A 144 -7.65 -7.68 3.78
CA HIS A 144 -7.00 -6.76 4.70
C HIS A 144 -8.04 -6.00 5.52
N HIS A 145 -7.83 -5.93 6.84
CA HIS A 145 -8.86 -5.53 7.78
C HIS A 145 -8.37 -4.49 8.79
N ALA A 146 -9.21 -3.51 9.07
CA ALA A 146 -8.96 -2.44 10.04
C ALA A 146 -10.07 -2.40 11.10
N SER A 147 -9.67 -2.54 12.36
CA SER A 147 -10.56 -2.42 13.52
C SER A 147 -9.89 -1.72 14.71
N THR A 148 -8.57 -1.80 14.81
CA THR A 148 -7.74 -1.09 15.79
C THR A 148 -6.53 -0.41 15.13
N ILE A 149 -5.92 0.58 15.81
CA ILE A 149 -4.65 1.18 15.36
C ILE A 149 -3.55 0.12 15.25
N VAL A 150 -3.54 -0.89 16.13
CA VAL A 150 -2.54 -1.95 16.13
C VAL A 150 -2.64 -2.76 14.84
N ASN A 151 -3.85 -3.16 14.43
CA ASN A 151 -4.07 -3.89 13.18
C ASN A 151 -3.77 -3.06 11.93
N ILE A 152 -4.05 -1.74 11.97
CA ILE A 152 -3.68 -0.85 10.86
C ILE A 152 -2.16 -0.76 10.75
N ASN A 153 -1.45 -0.60 11.87
CA ASN A 153 0.00 -0.47 11.89
C ASN A 153 0.73 -1.76 11.48
N SER A 154 0.21 -2.94 11.81
CA SER A 154 0.83 -4.21 11.40
C SER A 154 0.86 -4.37 9.87
N GLN A 155 -0.06 -3.68 9.17
CA GLN A 155 -0.20 -3.74 7.72
C GLN A 155 0.44 -2.56 6.98
N GLN A 156 1.25 -1.73 7.64
CA GLN A 156 1.77 -0.51 7.06
C GLN A 156 2.47 -0.72 5.71
N ILE A 157 3.23 -1.82 5.57
CA ILE A 157 3.92 -2.16 4.31
C ILE A 157 2.91 -2.36 3.17
N TRP A 158 1.82 -3.08 3.44
CA TRP A 158 0.77 -3.32 2.44
C TRP A 158 -0.05 -2.05 2.17
N ILE A 159 -0.43 -1.29 3.20
CA ILE A 159 -1.11 0.01 3.05
C ILE A 159 -0.28 0.98 2.20
N ASP A 160 1.03 1.03 2.44
CA ASP A 160 1.93 1.81 1.61
C ASP A 160 1.94 1.31 0.18
N SER A 161 1.91 -0.01 -0.05
CA SER A 161 1.88 -0.61 -1.39
C SER A 161 0.72 -0.10 -2.26
N LEU A 162 -0.43 0.24 -1.67
CA LEU A 162 -1.60 0.80 -2.35
C LEU A 162 -1.40 2.23 -2.87
N LYS A 163 -0.43 2.98 -2.34
CA LYS A 163 -0.18 4.35 -2.77
C LYS A 163 0.53 4.34 -4.13
N GLN A 164 0.03 5.15 -5.08
CA GLN A 164 0.67 5.36 -6.37
C GLN A 164 2.11 5.87 -6.19
N ILE A 165 3.08 5.17 -6.78
CA ILE A 165 4.47 5.59 -6.78
C ILE A 165 4.64 6.70 -7.82
N VAL A 166 4.97 7.90 -7.37
CA VAL A 166 5.32 9.04 -8.23
C VAL A 166 6.83 9.22 -8.20
N LEU A 167 7.50 8.87 -9.30
CA LEU A 167 8.94 9.04 -9.43
C LEU A 167 9.27 10.44 -9.94
N LEU A 168 10.08 11.18 -9.19
CA LEU A 168 10.58 12.48 -9.62
C LEU A 168 11.79 12.30 -10.52
N LYS A 169 11.80 12.99 -11.65
CA LYS A 169 12.99 13.08 -12.50
C LYS A 169 14.04 13.97 -11.84
N THR A 170 15.31 13.68 -12.08
CA THR A 170 16.41 14.52 -11.61
C THR A 170 16.41 15.83 -12.38
N ASN A 171 16.70 16.92 -11.66
CA ASN A 171 16.94 18.23 -12.26
C ASN A 171 18.41 18.43 -12.63
N THR A 172 19.30 17.47 -12.31
CA THR A 172 20.74 17.55 -12.59
C THR A 172 21.00 17.32 -14.08
N PRO A 173 21.54 18.30 -14.81
CA PRO A 173 21.94 18.12 -16.21
C PRO A 173 22.94 16.97 -16.38
N ILE A 174 22.85 16.25 -17.50
CA ILE A 174 23.63 15.02 -17.76
C ILE A 174 25.14 15.25 -17.63
N ASP A 175 25.63 16.41 -18.07
CA ASP A 175 27.02 16.84 -18.01
C ASP A 175 27.49 17.19 -16.59
N LYS A 176 26.56 17.49 -15.68
CA LYS A 176 26.85 17.81 -14.27
C LYS A 176 26.75 16.61 -13.32
N LYS A 177 26.25 15.46 -13.79
CA LYS A 177 26.16 14.24 -12.99
C LYS A 177 27.55 13.73 -12.67
N GLN A 178 27.87 13.69 -11.38
CA GLN A 178 29.20 13.33 -10.90
C GLN A 178 29.46 11.83 -11.04
N PHE A 179 30.72 11.48 -11.35
CA PHE A 179 31.21 10.11 -11.39
C PHE A 179 32.37 9.95 -10.43
N HIS A 180 32.10 9.39 -9.26
CA HIS A 180 33.12 9.06 -8.28
C HIS A 180 33.27 7.54 -8.15
N VAL A 181 34.48 7.06 -8.40
CA VAL A 181 34.91 5.67 -8.20
C VAL A 181 36.34 5.68 -7.65
N ARG A 182 36.74 4.61 -6.97
CA ARG A 182 38.14 4.44 -6.53
C ARG A 182 39.05 4.20 -7.73
N ASP A 183 40.30 4.65 -7.63
CA ASP A 183 41.33 4.49 -8.67
C ASP A 183 41.91 3.06 -8.67
N ASP A 184 41.05 2.11 -9.03
CA ASP A 184 41.33 0.68 -9.08
C ASP A 184 41.20 0.14 -10.51
N HIS A 185 41.62 -1.11 -10.71
CA HIS A 185 41.40 -1.84 -11.97
C HIS A 185 39.89 -1.96 -12.29
N GLY A 186 39.49 -1.54 -13.49
CA GLY A 186 38.11 -1.63 -13.99
C GLY A 186 37.36 -0.28 -14.09
N THR A 187 38.04 0.83 -13.80
CA THR A 187 37.50 2.19 -13.91
C THR A 187 36.98 2.53 -15.31
N ASP A 188 37.65 2.06 -16.35
CA ASP A 188 37.25 2.21 -17.76
C ASP A 188 35.90 1.55 -18.05
N VAL A 189 35.73 0.29 -17.64
CA VAL A 189 34.47 -0.46 -17.83
C VAL A 189 33.32 0.18 -17.05
N LEU A 190 33.58 0.61 -15.81
CA LEU A 190 32.59 1.32 -15.00
C LEU A 190 32.22 2.68 -15.63
N LYS A 191 33.20 3.40 -16.19
CA LYS A 191 32.97 4.70 -16.85
C LYS A 191 32.15 4.54 -18.13
N ASP A 192 32.37 3.48 -18.90
CA ASP A 192 31.59 3.17 -20.09
C ASP A 192 30.13 2.85 -19.76
N PHE A 193 29.91 2.06 -18.71
CA PHE A 193 28.56 1.80 -18.21
C PHE A 193 27.90 3.07 -17.68
N TRP A 194 28.62 3.87 -16.89
CA TRP A 194 28.14 5.15 -16.37
C TRP A 194 27.72 6.12 -17.48
N ASN A 195 28.46 6.17 -18.59
CA ASN A 195 28.12 7.03 -19.73
C ASN A 195 26.76 6.69 -20.35
N LYS A 196 26.31 5.43 -20.24
CA LYS A 196 24.95 5.02 -20.61
C LYS A 196 23.96 5.36 -19.50
N LEU A 197 24.26 4.93 -18.27
CA LEU A 197 23.38 5.02 -17.11
C LEU A 197 23.03 6.47 -16.72
N LYS A 198 23.95 7.42 -16.88
CA LYS A 198 23.74 8.83 -16.55
C LYS A 198 22.63 9.51 -17.37
N ASN A 199 22.19 8.90 -18.47
CA ASN A 199 21.02 9.35 -19.23
C ASN A 199 19.68 8.93 -18.60
N CYS A 200 19.69 8.04 -17.59
CA CYS A 200 18.49 7.70 -16.85
C CYS A 200 17.97 8.94 -16.10
N GLU A 201 16.68 9.24 -16.29
CA GLU A 201 16.02 10.43 -15.74
C GLU A 201 15.90 10.40 -14.21
N TYR A 202 16.23 9.28 -13.55
CA TYR A 202 16.12 9.11 -12.11
C TYR A 202 17.47 9.01 -11.39
N VAL A 203 18.58 8.95 -12.13
CA VAL A 203 19.95 8.82 -11.57
C VAL A 203 20.58 10.19 -11.39
N GLU A 204 21.16 10.47 -10.23
CA GLU A 204 21.77 11.77 -9.89
C GLU A 204 23.29 11.75 -9.99
N SER A 205 23.94 10.70 -9.48
CA SER A 205 25.40 10.56 -9.46
C SER A 205 25.84 9.11 -9.25
N CYS A 206 27.10 8.83 -9.57
CA CYS A 206 27.82 7.66 -9.08
C CYS A 206 28.63 8.08 -7.85
N ILE A 207 28.34 7.45 -6.71
CA ILE A 207 28.87 7.80 -5.39
C ILE A 207 30.21 7.12 -5.17
N ASN A 208 30.35 5.85 -5.55
CA ASN A 208 31.55 5.06 -5.33
C ASN A 208 31.56 3.80 -6.22
N SER A 209 32.72 3.13 -6.33
CA SER A 209 32.80 1.74 -6.80
C SER A 209 32.57 0.75 -5.66
N LEU A 210 32.17 -0.48 -6.01
CA LEU A 210 32.08 -1.63 -5.12
C LEU A 210 33.32 -2.52 -5.25
N PRO A 211 33.68 -3.31 -4.22
CA PRO A 211 34.59 -4.43 -4.36
C PRO A 211 34.12 -5.41 -5.45
N PHE A 212 35.00 -6.27 -5.94
CA PHE A 212 34.67 -7.31 -6.93
C PHE A 212 33.61 -8.28 -6.39
N ASN A 213 32.55 -8.53 -7.18
CA ASN A 213 31.47 -9.45 -6.83
C ASN A 213 31.22 -10.47 -7.96
N SER A 214 32.22 -11.30 -8.24
CA SER A 214 32.21 -12.30 -9.32
C SER A 214 31.08 -13.34 -9.25
N PHE A 215 30.39 -13.46 -8.11
CA PHE A 215 29.30 -14.40 -7.92
C PHE A 215 27.91 -13.82 -8.23
N ASP A 216 27.77 -12.50 -8.25
CA ASP A 216 26.48 -11.86 -8.54
C ASP A 216 26.04 -12.17 -9.98
N LYS A 217 24.73 -12.36 -10.15
CA LYS A 217 24.11 -12.76 -11.42
C LYS A 217 23.11 -11.75 -11.98
N GLU A 218 22.91 -10.65 -11.28
CA GLU A 218 21.94 -9.62 -11.63
C GLU A 218 22.59 -8.23 -11.56
N LEU A 219 22.02 -7.28 -12.32
CA LEU A 219 22.51 -5.90 -12.33
C LEU A 219 22.26 -5.20 -11.00
N ILE A 220 21.11 -5.43 -10.37
CA ILE A 220 20.75 -4.80 -9.10
C ILE A 220 21.18 -5.72 -7.96
N ARG A 221 22.21 -5.32 -7.22
CA ARG A 221 22.69 -6.08 -6.06
C ARG A 221 21.89 -5.75 -4.80
N ASP A 222 21.67 -4.46 -4.55
CA ASP A 222 20.98 -4.00 -3.35
C ASP A 222 20.30 -2.65 -3.58
N VAL A 223 19.23 -2.39 -2.83
CA VAL A 223 18.39 -1.20 -2.89
C VAL A 223 18.24 -0.63 -1.48
N LYS A 224 18.65 0.62 -1.28
CA LYS A 224 18.57 1.29 0.03
C LYS A 224 17.39 2.25 0.08
N PRO A 225 16.79 2.48 1.27
CA PRO A 225 15.65 3.40 1.41
C PRO A 225 15.98 4.88 1.15
N ASN A 226 17.26 5.25 1.11
CA ASN A 226 17.74 6.63 0.93
C ASN A 226 18.04 6.99 -0.54
N GLY A 227 17.53 6.23 -1.51
CA GLY A 227 17.78 6.49 -2.93
C GLY A 227 19.06 5.87 -3.48
N GLN A 228 19.84 5.14 -2.67
CA GLN A 228 21.05 4.47 -3.14
C GLN A 228 20.74 3.10 -3.73
N ILE A 229 21.40 2.77 -4.85
CA ILE A 229 21.32 1.46 -5.49
C ILE A 229 22.74 0.96 -5.72
N GLU A 230 22.98 -0.28 -5.32
CA GLU A 230 24.22 -1.00 -5.61
C GLU A 230 24.05 -1.78 -6.91
N LEU A 231 24.91 -1.49 -7.88
CA LEU A 231 24.90 -2.11 -9.21
C LEU A 231 26.12 -3.00 -9.40
N VAL A 232 25.92 -4.18 -9.98
CA VAL A 232 27.00 -5.09 -10.37
C VAL A 232 26.88 -5.45 -11.83
N LEU A 233 27.95 -5.23 -12.58
CA LEU A 233 28.08 -5.64 -13.97
C LEU A 233 28.39 -7.15 -14.01
N TYR A 234 27.37 -7.98 -13.78
CA TYR A 234 27.51 -9.45 -13.68
C TYR A 234 28.06 -10.12 -14.95
N TRP A 235 28.05 -9.40 -16.08
CA TRP A 235 28.68 -9.82 -17.33
C TRP A 235 30.20 -9.59 -17.38
N THR A 236 30.79 -9.08 -16.31
CA THR A 236 32.25 -8.97 -16.15
C THR A 236 32.75 -10.08 -15.25
N ASP A 237 33.89 -10.70 -15.59
CA ASP A 237 34.44 -11.84 -14.83
C ASP A 237 34.66 -11.52 -13.34
N LYS A 238 35.03 -10.27 -13.04
CA LYS A 238 35.28 -9.78 -11.68
C LYS A 238 34.03 -9.28 -10.96
N GLY A 239 32.88 -9.18 -11.63
CA GLY A 239 31.68 -8.54 -11.08
C GLY A 239 31.97 -7.11 -10.62
N LEU A 240 32.46 -6.28 -11.53
CA LEU A 240 32.70 -4.85 -11.27
C LEU A 240 31.38 -4.18 -10.87
N GLY A 241 31.40 -3.31 -9.87
CA GLY A 241 30.17 -2.66 -9.39
C GLY A 241 30.35 -1.21 -8.99
N MET A 242 29.24 -0.51 -8.86
CA MET A 242 29.17 0.89 -8.43
C MET A 242 27.94 1.14 -7.57
N VAL A 243 28.02 2.16 -6.73
CA VAL A 243 26.89 2.68 -5.95
C VAL A 243 26.44 3.97 -6.61
N ILE A 244 25.16 4.07 -6.93
CA ILE A 244 24.57 5.28 -7.50
C ILE A 244 23.61 5.95 -6.51
N GLN A 245 23.50 7.28 -6.60
CA GLN A 245 22.42 8.04 -5.99
C GLN A 245 21.30 8.23 -7.01
N THR A 246 20.06 8.05 -6.56
CA THR A 246 18.86 8.31 -7.35
C THR A 246 17.97 9.33 -6.67
N THR A 247 16.92 9.75 -7.38
CA THR A 247 15.85 10.61 -6.86
C THR A 247 14.89 9.91 -5.90
N GLY A 248 15.10 8.61 -5.60
CA GLY A 248 14.27 7.85 -4.69
C GLY A 248 14.34 8.40 -3.25
N ARG A 249 13.18 8.77 -2.69
CA ARG A 249 13.10 9.35 -1.33
C ARG A 249 12.81 8.31 -0.25
N ASN A 250 12.42 7.11 -0.67
CA ASN A 250 12.10 5.98 0.18
C ASN A 250 12.40 4.66 -0.57
N TYR A 251 12.30 3.54 0.13
CA TYR A 251 12.60 2.22 -0.45
C TYR A 251 11.74 1.89 -1.68
N ARG A 252 10.44 2.21 -1.69
CA ARG A 252 9.52 1.88 -2.79
C ARG A 252 9.87 2.63 -4.07
N GLU A 253 10.12 3.93 -3.96
CA GLU A 253 10.58 4.75 -5.08
C GLU A 253 11.92 4.24 -5.60
N THR A 254 12.87 3.97 -4.70
CA THR A 254 14.20 3.48 -5.06
C THR A 254 14.15 2.11 -5.72
N LYS A 255 13.27 1.21 -5.24
CA LYS A 255 13.02 -0.10 -5.84
C LYS A 255 12.42 0.03 -7.24
N LYS A 256 11.40 0.86 -7.42
CA LYS A 256 10.82 1.10 -8.75
C LYS A 256 11.83 1.70 -9.74
N ILE A 257 12.70 2.60 -9.27
CA ILE A 257 13.82 3.12 -10.08
C ILE A 257 14.81 1.99 -10.41
N SER A 258 15.12 1.12 -9.46
CA SER A 258 16.01 -0.03 -9.70
C SER A 258 15.45 -0.99 -10.77
N ASP A 259 14.14 -1.23 -10.77
CA ASP A 259 13.49 -2.09 -11.76
C ASP A 259 13.57 -1.46 -13.16
N ILE A 260 13.36 -0.15 -13.28
CA ILE A 260 13.55 0.61 -14.54
C ILE A 260 15.01 0.52 -15.01
N ILE A 261 15.98 0.58 -14.09
CA ILE A 261 17.40 0.47 -14.42
C ILE A 261 17.74 -0.95 -14.90
N ALA A 262 17.25 -1.97 -14.20
CA ALA A 262 17.43 -3.37 -14.58
C ALA A 262 16.88 -3.63 -15.99
N GLU A 263 15.65 -3.20 -16.26
CA GLU A 263 14.99 -3.39 -17.55
C GLU A 263 15.73 -2.71 -18.71
N LYS A 264 16.25 -1.49 -18.49
CA LYS A 264 16.83 -0.67 -19.58
C LYS A 264 18.33 -0.85 -19.79
N TYR A 265 19.08 -1.21 -18.75
CA TYR A 265 20.55 -1.15 -18.76
C TYR A 265 21.22 -2.49 -18.44
N SER A 266 20.47 -3.53 -18.06
CA SER A 266 21.03 -4.88 -17.97
C SER A 266 21.42 -5.39 -19.36
N LYS A 267 22.45 -6.24 -19.42
CA LYS A 267 22.99 -6.80 -20.67
C LYS A 267 22.23 -8.03 -21.13
#